data_AF-A0A3D1LBX2-F1
#
_entry.id   AF-A0A3D1LBX2-F1
#
_cell.length_a   1.000
_cell.length_b   1.000
_cell.length_c   1.000
_cell.angle_alpha   90.00
_cell.angle_beta   90.00
_cell.angle_gamma   90.00
#
_symmetry.space_group_name_H-M   'P 1'
#
loop_
_entity.id
_entity.type
_entity.pdbx_description
1 polymer ?
#
loop_
_entity_poly.entity_id
_entity_poly.type
_entity_poly.pdbx_seq_one_letter_code
_entity_poly.pdbx_strand_id
1 'polypeptide(L)' 'MKEEPKDLWLYENEAFSEGFETVCGVDEAGRGPLAGPVCAAAVI' A
#
# COMPACT_ATOMS: atom_id res chain seq x y z
N MET A 1 26.13 10.92 -1.80
CA MET A 1 24.85 11.11 -2.53
C MET A 1 23.75 11.13 -1.49
N LYS A 2 22.90 12.16 -1.47
CA LYS A 2 21.64 12.07 -0.71
C LYS A 2 20.67 11.29 -1.60
N GLU A 3 20.02 10.27 -1.06
CA GLU A 3 18.93 9.60 -1.76
C GLU A 3 17.80 10.61 -1.98
N GLU A 4 17.24 10.60 -3.19
CA GLU A 4 16.01 11.33 -3.48
C GLU A 4 14.88 10.74 -2.62
N PRO A 5 14.01 11.59 -2.04
CA PRO A 5 12.88 11.11 -1.27
C PRO A 5 11.95 10.27 -2.14
N LYS A 6 11.53 9.11 -1.63
CA LYS A 6 10.61 8.22 -2.32
C LYS A 6 9.25 8.92 -2.48
N ASP A 7 8.77 9.01 -3.73
CA ASP A 7 7.39 9.42 -3.99
C ASP A 7 6.44 8.31 -3.52
N LEU A 8 5.61 8.63 -2.52
CA LEU A 8 4.65 7.70 -1.93
C LEU A 8 3.32 7.67 -2.69
N TRP A 9 3.10 8.58 -3.64
CA TRP A 9 1.84 8.72 -4.39
C TRP A 9 1.95 8.27 -5.85
N LEU A 10 3.10 7.71 -6.23
CA LEU A 10 3.37 7.35 -7.62
C LEU A 10 2.27 6.47 -8.23
N TYR A 11 1.86 5.43 -7.50
CA TYR A 11 0.93 4.42 -8.00
C TYR A 11 -0.52 4.89 -7.93
N GLU A 12 -0.88 5.63 -6.90
CA GLU A 12 -2.21 6.23 -6.74
C GLU A 12 -2.46 7.24 -7.87
N ASN A 13 -1.47 8.10 -8.16
CA ASN A 13 -1.55 9.08 -9.24
C ASN A 13 -1.64 8.41 -10.62
N GLU A 14 -0.87 7.33 -10.84
CA GLU A 14 -0.98 6.53 -12.07
C GLU A 14 -2.40 5.97 -12.23
N ALA A 15 -2.96 5.35 -11.18
CA ALA A 15 -4.33 4.84 -11.20
C ALA A 15 -5.38 5.95 -11.43
N PHE A 16 -5.25 7.10 -10.78
CA PHE A 16 -6.15 8.23 -11.04
C PHE A 16 -6.04 8.72 -12.49
N SER A 17 -4.83 8.73 -13.07
CA SER A 17 -4.62 9.11 -14.47
C SER A 17 -5.24 8.12 -15.46
N GLU A 18 -5.35 6.85 -15.07
CA GLU A 18 -6.05 5.80 -15.83
C GLU A 18 -7.58 5.88 -15.69
N GLY A 19 -8.09 6.77 -14.83
CA GLY A 19 -9.53 7.03 -14.67
C GLY A 19 -10.20 6.23 -13.55
N PHE A 20 -9.43 5.59 -12.67
CA PHE A 20 -9.98 4.97 -11.47
C PHE A 20 -10.41 6.06 -10.46
N GLU A 21 -11.61 5.91 -9.88
CA GLU A 21 -12.17 6.92 -8.96
C GLU A 21 -11.79 6.68 -7.49
N THR A 22 -11.32 5.48 -7.16
CA THR A 22 -11.03 5.08 -5.79
C THR A 22 -9.87 4.09 -5.78
N VAL A 23 -8.88 4.34 -4.93
CA VAL A 23 -7.71 3.46 -4.74
C VAL A 23 -7.71 3.03 -3.28
N CYS A 24 -7.43 1.76 -3.03
CA CYS A 24 -7.37 1.21 -1.68
C CYS A 24 -5.97 0.63 -1.43
N GLY A 25 -5.28 1.14 -0.42
CA GLY A 25 -4.05 0.53 0.09
C GLY A 25 -4.39 -0.71 0.91
N VAL A 26 -3.64 -1.81 0.72
CA VAL A 26 -3.82 -3.07 1.44
C VAL A 26 -2.48 -3.53 2.00
N ASP A 27 -2.48 -3.95 3.26
CA ASP A 27 -1.30 -4.52 3.92
C ASP A 27 -1.70 -5.58 4.94
N GLU A 28 -0.78 -6.48 5.26
CA GLU A 28 -0.98 -7.54 6.25
C GLU A 28 0.03 -7.53 7.40
N ALA A 29 -0.42 -8.02 8.55
CA ALA A 29 0.41 -8.29 9.71
C ALA A 29 0.16 -9.71 10.22
N GLY A 30 1.18 -10.30 10.86
CA GLY A 30 1.08 -11.63 11.45
C GLY A 30 1.61 -12.78 10.59
N ARG A 31 2.38 -12.49 9.53
CA ARG A 31 3.06 -13.53 8.72
C ARG A 31 4.22 -14.23 9.45
N GLY A 32 4.87 -13.53 10.37
CA GLY A 32 6.09 -13.99 11.06
C GLY A 32 5.92 -14.86 12.31
N PRO A 33 4.89 -14.67 13.16
CA PRO A 33 4.68 -15.48 14.36
C PRO A 33 4.52 -16.99 14.08
N LEU A 34 4.88 -17.83 15.06
CA LEU A 34 4.72 -19.30 15.00
C LEU A 34 3.26 -19.75 15.03
N ALA A 35 2.38 -18.94 15.63
CA ALA A 35 0.95 -19.18 15.73
C ALA A 35 0.20 -17.85 15.90
N GLY A 36 -1.09 -17.86 15.59
CA GLY A 36 -1.96 -16.68 15.52
C GLY A 36 -2.43 -16.39 14.09
N PRO A 37 -3.48 -15.59 13.92
CA PRO A 37 -3.98 -15.25 12.59
C PRO A 37 -3.05 -14.28 11.86
N VAL A 38 -3.09 -14.34 10.53
CA VAL A 38 -2.69 -13.22 9.68
C VAL A 38 -3.90 -12.30 9.56
N CYS A 39 -3.70 -11.01 9.78
CA CYS A 39 -4.72 -9.98 9.63
C CYS A 39 -4.32 -9.05 8.50
N ALA A 40 -5.25 -8.73 7.60
CA ALA A 40 -5.07 -7.72 6.57
C ALA A 40 -6.03 -6.55 6.80
N ALA A 41 -5.63 -5.36 6.36
CA ALA A 41 -6.46 -4.16 6.38
C ALA A 41 -6.48 -3.52 4.99
N ALA A 42 -7.58 -2.83 4.70
CA ALA A 42 -7.83 -2.14 3.45
C ALA A 42 -8.30 -0.73 3.80
N VAL A 43 -7.61 0.29 3.28
CA VAL A 43 -7.94 1.71 3.50
C VAL A 43 -8.09 2.40 2.15
N ILE A 44 -9.25 3.03 1.97
CA ILE A 44 -9.57 3.91 0.85
C ILE A 44 -9.08 5.32 1.19
#